data_AF-A0A969FAA7-F1
#
_entry.id   AF-A0A969FAA7-F1
#
_cell.length_a   1.000
_cell.length_b   1.000
_cell.length_c   1.000
_cell.angle_alpha   90.00
_cell.angle_beta   90.00
_cell.angle_gamma   90.00
#
_symmetry.space_group_name_H-M   'P 1'
#
loop_
_entity.id
_entity.type
_entity.pdbx_description
1 polymer ?
#
loop_
_entity_poly.entity_id
_entity_poly.type
_entity_poly.pdbx_seq_one_letter_code
_entity_poly.pdbx_strand_id
1 'polypeptide(L)'
;MNSYAKEDPITLLRNNGFTNLEADINSGAYSYVFGAQAGQLDYAMSNASLTAQVVGATTWHINTDEPSVLDYNVEFKSPGQVVSLYSPDPYRASDHDPAIIGLQLGATADFSDLDSVYGTAWHVGDGAVRLGSLWDADTAHDLHDDNTTDDGVQRGAGSGPGGQWQPGVDGGSLDIMVTGSGTGCLYAWIDWNDDGAFDDNDATQNLEYIIRGETTGSGNYSFEVPANEFLPPPGPGTPPQSYNLRVRLYDTCGSGPTGVTVGGEVEDYVIAFTPTAVTLQTFRTETAVAPWLLLLLLVVSAGLVWSGYGRRRLVSGNW
;
A
#
# COMPACT_ATOMS: atom_id res chain seq x y z
N MET A 1 -7.12 17.28 35.58
CA MET A 1 -7.69 18.61 35.95
C MET A 1 -7.58 18.91 37.45
N ASN A 2 -7.20 17.93 38.27
CA ASN A 2 -6.95 18.09 39.71
C ASN A 2 -8.13 18.73 40.47
N SER A 3 -9.34 18.29 40.09
CA SER A 3 -10.59 18.74 40.64
C SER A 3 -11.57 17.57 40.64
N TYR A 4 -12.34 17.39 41.71
CA TYR A 4 -13.32 16.31 41.81
C TYR A 4 -14.56 16.60 40.95
N ALA A 5 -15.30 15.54 40.60
CA ALA A 5 -16.35 15.60 39.56
C ALA A 5 -17.51 16.58 39.85
N LYS A 6 -17.64 17.04 41.10
CA LYS A 6 -18.68 17.98 41.55
C LYS A 6 -18.15 19.37 41.93
N GLU A 7 -16.86 19.61 41.73
CA GLU A 7 -16.27 20.91 41.99
C GLU A 7 -16.53 21.87 40.81
N ASP A 8 -16.33 23.16 41.07
CA ASP A 8 -16.68 24.24 40.14
C ASP A 8 -16.08 24.09 38.72
N PRO A 9 -14.80 23.69 38.53
CA PRO A 9 -14.23 23.56 37.20
C PRO A 9 -14.97 22.53 36.33
N ILE A 10 -15.29 21.36 36.91
CA ILE A 10 -15.97 20.29 36.19
C ILE A 10 -17.43 20.66 35.95
N THR A 11 -18.08 21.24 36.96
CA THR A 11 -19.45 21.73 36.86
C THR A 11 -19.60 22.80 35.77
N LEU A 12 -18.63 23.71 35.65
CA LEU A 12 -18.62 24.74 34.63
C LEU A 12 -18.52 24.15 33.22
N LEU A 13 -17.62 23.19 32.98
CA LEU A 13 -17.49 22.53 31.68
C LEU A 13 -18.78 21.80 31.29
N ARG A 14 -19.36 21.05 32.23
CA ARG A 14 -20.65 20.35 32.00
C ARG A 14 -21.78 21.32 31.68
N ASN A 15 -21.87 22.44 32.40
CA ASN A 15 -22.86 23.49 32.12
C ASN A 15 -22.67 24.17 30.76
N ASN A 16 -21.46 24.12 30.19
CA ASN A 16 -21.15 24.62 28.84
C ASN A 16 -21.25 23.54 27.75
N GLY A 17 -21.90 22.41 28.04
CA GLY A 17 -22.20 21.38 27.04
C GLY A 17 -21.06 20.39 26.78
N PHE A 18 -20.09 20.28 27.69
CA PHE A 18 -19.09 19.21 27.64
C PHE A 18 -19.58 17.95 28.35
N THR A 19 -19.36 16.80 27.72
CA THR A 19 -19.61 15.45 28.23
C THR A 19 -18.34 14.91 28.87
N ASN A 20 -18.44 14.28 30.05
CA ASN A 20 -17.34 13.53 30.66
C ASN A 20 -17.37 12.11 30.11
N LEU A 21 -16.54 11.83 29.11
CA LEU A 21 -16.58 10.59 28.35
C LEU A 21 -16.39 9.36 29.24
N GLU A 22 -15.46 9.39 30.19
CA GLU A 22 -15.23 8.25 31.07
C GLU A 22 -16.44 7.98 31.95
N ALA A 23 -16.95 8.97 32.69
CA ALA A 23 -18.04 8.76 33.63
C ALA A 23 -19.42 8.57 32.96
N ASP A 24 -19.63 9.19 31.80
CA ASP A 24 -20.93 9.20 31.12
C ASP A 24 -21.08 8.02 30.12
N ILE A 25 -19.97 7.44 29.63
CA ILE A 25 -19.96 6.24 28.76
C ILE A 25 -19.67 4.97 29.56
N ASN A 26 -18.81 5.04 30.60
CA ASN A 26 -18.48 3.92 31.47
C ASN A 26 -18.71 4.27 32.95
N SER A 27 -19.79 3.75 33.53
CA SER A 27 -20.18 4.12 34.89
C SER A 27 -19.12 3.72 35.92
N GLY A 28 -18.74 4.65 36.81
CA GLY A 28 -17.85 4.37 37.94
C GLY A 28 -16.40 4.83 37.75
N ALA A 29 -16.12 5.72 36.79
CA ALA A 29 -14.79 6.26 36.56
C ALA A 29 -14.15 6.87 37.83
N TYR A 30 -12.95 6.40 38.15
CA TYR A 30 -12.02 7.01 39.09
C TYR A 30 -10.61 6.88 38.50
N SER A 31 -9.77 7.86 38.75
CA SER A 31 -8.39 7.87 38.23
C SER A 31 -7.36 8.05 39.34
N TYR A 32 -7.82 8.14 40.60
CA TYR A 32 -6.99 8.44 41.75
C TYR A 32 -7.60 7.93 43.06
N VAL A 33 -6.75 7.49 43.98
CA VAL A 33 -7.11 7.01 45.31
C VAL A 33 -6.19 7.69 46.32
N PHE A 34 -6.80 8.37 47.29
CA PHE A 34 -6.10 8.99 48.40
C PHE A 34 -6.83 8.74 49.71
N GLY A 35 -6.10 8.31 50.74
CA GLY A 35 -6.70 8.03 52.05
C GLY A 35 -7.82 6.98 51.98
N ALA A 36 -7.68 5.97 51.11
CA ALA A 36 -8.69 4.95 50.82
C ALA A 36 -10.03 5.49 50.25
N GLN A 37 -10.00 6.68 49.63
CA GLN A 37 -11.13 7.24 48.90
C GLN A 37 -10.78 7.33 47.42
N ALA A 38 -11.63 6.78 46.56
CA ALA A 38 -11.50 6.86 45.12
C ALA A 38 -12.19 8.12 44.57
N GLY A 39 -11.57 8.76 43.59
CA GLY A 39 -12.16 9.88 42.87
C GLY A 39 -11.58 10.05 41.48
N GLN A 40 -12.30 10.82 40.66
CA GLN A 40 -11.84 11.19 39.34
C GLN A 40 -11.12 12.55 39.43
N LEU A 41 -9.86 12.59 39.00
CA LEU A 41 -9.08 13.83 38.85
C LEU A 41 -8.65 14.06 37.40
N ASP A 42 -8.74 13.02 36.57
CA ASP A 42 -8.43 12.98 35.16
C ASP A 42 -9.71 12.76 34.37
N TYR A 43 -9.88 13.56 33.32
CA TYR A 43 -11.13 13.66 32.61
C TYR A 43 -10.86 13.72 31.12
N ALA A 44 -11.58 12.91 30.37
CA ALA A 44 -11.79 13.12 28.94
C ALA A 44 -13.08 13.91 28.72
N MET A 45 -12.97 15.22 28.48
CA MET A 45 -14.12 16.11 28.24
C MET A 45 -14.29 16.36 26.74
N SER A 46 -15.51 16.19 26.21
CA SER A 46 -15.80 16.41 24.78
C SER A 46 -17.04 17.28 24.57
N ASN A 47 -17.05 18.09 23.51
CA ASN A 47 -18.27 18.76 23.07
C ASN A 47 -19.16 17.81 22.25
N ALA A 48 -20.39 18.21 21.94
CA ALA A 48 -21.35 17.37 21.21
C ALA A 48 -20.84 16.83 19.86
N SER A 49 -20.02 17.60 19.13
CA SER A 49 -19.45 17.18 17.83
C SER A 49 -18.45 16.03 18.00
N LEU A 50 -17.56 16.13 19.00
CA LEU A 50 -16.59 15.07 19.27
C LEU A 50 -17.24 13.88 19.97
N THR A 51 -18.21 14.08 20.88
CA THR A 51 -18.93 12.98 21.54
C THR A 51 -19.58 12.03 20.53
N ALA A 52 -20.12 12.57 19.43
CA ALA A 52 -20.71 11.76 18.35
C ALA A 52 -19.71 10.83 17.63
N GLN A 53 -18.41 11.09 17.77
CA GLN A 53 -17.31 10.33 17.17
C GLN A 53 -16.66 9.36 18.18
N VAL A 54 -17.16 9.27 19.42
CA VAL A 54 -16.58 8.38 20.44
C VAL A 54 -17.21 7.00 20.33
N VAL A 55 -16.38 5.97 20.16
CA VAL A 55 -16.80 4.55 20.09
C VAL A 55 -16.55 3.79 21.39
N GLY A 56 -15.75 4.35 22.30
CA GLY A 56 -15.51 3.77 23.61
C GLY A 56 -14.73 4.71 24.53
N ALA A 57 -14.91 4.54 25.83
CA ALA A 57 -14.13 5.21 26.86
C ALA A 57 -13.94 4.27 28.05
N THR A 58 -12.73 4.18 28.58
CA THR A 58 -12.45 3.41 29.79
C THR A 58 -11.25 3.99 30.53
N THR A 59 -11.21 3.76 31.83
CA THR A 59 -9.99 3.93 32.62
C THR A 59 -9.30 2.58 32.72
N TRP A 60 -7.97 2.52 32.57
CA TRP A 60 -7.21 1.28 32.71
C TRP A 60 -6.57 1.22 34.09
N HIS A 61 -7.19 0.45 34.99
CA HIS A 61 -6.77 0.35 36.39
C HIS A 61 -5.49 -0.49 36.56
N ILE A 62 -4.33 0.15 36.46
CA ILE A 62 -3.00 -0.47 36.63
C ILE A 62 -2.12 0.25 37.65
N ASN A 63 -2.54 1.42 38.13
CA ASN A 63 -1.68 2.32 38.89
C ASN A 63 -2.30 2.64 40.25
N THR A 64 -3.51 3.19 40.24
CA THR A 64 -4.09 3.80 41.43
C THR A 64 -4.40 2.78 42.53
N ASP A 65 -4.80 1.57 42.14
CA ASP A 65 -5.10 0.47 43.05
C ASP A 65 -3.85 -0.27 43.55
N GLU A 66 -2.69 -0.04 42.93
CA GLU A 66 -1.43 -0.65 43.33
C GLU A 66 -0.83 0.01 44.58
N PRO A 67 -0.12 -0.75 45.45
CA PRO A 67 0.51 -0.19 46.64
C PRO A 67 1.51 0.92 46.32
N SER A 68 1.43 2.04 47.04
CA SER A 68 2.35 3.17 46.84
C SER A 68 3.82 2.81 47.05
N VAL A 69 4.14 1.75 47.79
CA VAL A 69 5.52 1.29 47.99
C VAL A 69 6.19 0.75 46.71
N LEU A 70 5.39 0.38 45.70
CA LEU A 70 5.85 -0.11 44.40
C LEU A 70 6.08 1.02 43.39
N ASP A 71 5.81 2.28 43.78
CA ASP A 71 5.98 3.43 42.89
C ASP A 71 7.46 3.71 42.54
N TYR A 72 7.66 4.69 41.66
CA TYR A 72 8.98 5.13 41.20
C TYR A 72 9.75 5.98 42.23
N ASN A 73 9.11 6.41 43.31
CA ASN A 73 9.72 7.23 44.36
C ASN A 73 10.70 6.38 45.19
N VAL A 74 11.79 6.95 45.69
CA VAL A 74 12.81 6.21 46.49
C VAL A 74 12.84 6.63 47.95
N GLU A 75 12.05 7.63 48.30
CA GLU A 75 11.87 8.12 49.65
C GLU A 75 11.38 6.98 50.55
N PHE A 76 11.97 6.90 51.75
CA PHE A 76 11.64 5.87 52.74
C PHE A 76 11.88 4.42 52.29
N LYS A 77 12.58 4.18 51.18
CA LYS A 77 13.05 2.85 50.73
C LYS A 77 14.53 2.67 51.08
N SER A 78 14.88 1.51 51.63
CA SER A 78 16.29 1.11 51.78
C SER A 78 16.92 0.77 50.42
N PRO A 79 18.26 0.78 50.28
CA PRO A 79 18.90 0.40 49.03
C PRO A 79 18.50 -1.00 48.51
N GLY A 80 18.23 -1.94 49.42
CA GLY A 80 17.72 -3.27 49.05
C GLY A 80 16.28 -3.23 48.52
N GLN A 81 15.42 -2.39 49.13
CA GLN A 81 14.02 -2.22 48.69
C GLN A 81 13.90 -1.53 47.33
N VAL A 82 14.78 -0.56 47.03
CA VAL A 82 14.82 0.08 45.70
C VAL A 82 15.02 -0.97 44.60
N VAL A 83 15.84 -1.99 44.86
CA VAL A 83 16.07 -3.07 43.89
C VAL A 83 14.96 -4.11 43.91
N SER A 84 14.49 -4.52 45.09
CA SER A 84 13.54 -5.65 45.21
C SER A 84 12.08 -5.30 44.91
N LEU A 85 11.70 -4.02 45.00
CA LEU A 85 10.33 -3.56 44.75
C LEU A 85 10.14 -2.94 43.36
N TYR A 86 11.23 -2.77 42.62
CA TYR A 86 11.16 -2.30 41.24
C TYR A 86 10.62 -3.42 40.32
N SER A 87 9.69 -3.06 39.45
CA SER A 87 9.25 -3.88 38.32
C SER A 87 9.33 -3.08 37.02
N PRO A 88 9.75 -3.68 35.89
CA PRO A 88 9.73 -3.04 34.57
C PRO A 88 8.36 -3.16 33.86
N ASP A 89 7.37 -3.78 34.48
CA ASP A 89 6.01 -3.90 33.96
C ASP A 89 5.24 -2.57 34.09
N PRO A 90 4.03 -2.43 33.51
CA PRO A 90 3.33 -1.15 33.51
C PRO A 90 2.60 -0.84 34.83
N TYR A 91 2.56 -1.77 35.80
CA TYR A 91 1.82 -1.58 37.03
C TYR A 91 2.53 -0.58 37.94
N ARG A 92 1.77 0.34 38.54
CA ARG A 92 2.29 1.44 39.38
C ARG A 92 3.37 2.31 38.71
N ALA A 93 3.34 2.41 37.39
CA ALA A 93 4.17 3.35 36.64
C ALA A 93 3.77 4.82 36.88
N SER A 94 2.56 5.05 37.39
CA SER A 94 2.04 6.35 37.85
C SER A 94 1.24 6.18 39.14
N ASP A 95 0.93 7.28 39.83
CA ASP A 95 -0.06 7.34 40.90
C ASP A 95 -1.50 7.54 40.40
N HIS A 96 -1.67 7.77 39.09
CA HIS A 96 -2.95 7.90 38.40
C HIS A 96 -3.18 6.80 37.36
N ASP A 97 -4.42 6.37 37.20
CA ASP A 97 -4.80 5.46 36.10
C ASP A 97 -4.98 6.23 34.78
N PRO A 98 -4.50 5.69 33.64
CA PRO A 98 -4.69 6.32 32.34
C PRO A 98 -6.14 6.21 31.84
N ALA A 99 -6.63 7.31 31.27
CA ALA A 99 -7.87 7.38 30.52
C ALA A 99 -7.64 6.95 29.05
N ILE A 100 -8.49 6.07 28.53
CA ILE A 100 -8.43 5.54 27.16
C ILE A 100 -9.73 5.88 26.43
N ILE A 101 -9.63 6.64 25.34
CA ILE A 101 -10.76 7.03 24.49
C ILE A 101 -10.57 6.47 23.09
N GLY A 102 -11.56 5.70 22.62
CA GLY A 102 -11.66 5.27 21.23
C GLY A 102 -12.47 6.25 20.41
N LEU A 103 -11.91 6.70 19.29
CA LEU A 103 -12.56 7.63 18.35
C LEU A 103 -12.75 6.94 16.99
N GLN A 104 -13.93 7.13 16.41
CA GLN A 104 -14.21 6.90 15.00
C GLN A 104 -14.50 8.25 14.37
N LEU A 105 -13.46 8.82 13.75
CA LEU A 105 -13.56 10.14 13.15
C LEU A 105 -14.34 10.02 11.84
N GLY A 106 -15.43 10.77 11.73
CA GLY A 106 -16.31 10.77 10.56
C GLY A 106 -15.78 11.58 9.38
N ALA A 107 -14.50 11.93 9.36
CA ALA A 107 -13.87 12.36 8.12
C ALA A 107 -13.80 11.12 7.25
N THR A 108 -14.71 11.04 6.29
CA THR A 108 -14.43 10.31 5.09
C THR A 108 -13.05 10.76 4.63
N ALA A 109 -12.14 9.80 4.56
CA ALA A 109 -10.79 10.03 4.12
C ALA A 109 -10.52 8.97 3.09
N ASP A 110 -10.00 9.41 1.97
CA ASP A 110 -9.43 8.55 0.96
C ASP A 110 -7.95 8.38 1.34
N PHE A 111 -7.52 7.13 1.50
CA PHE A 111 -6.21 6.74 2.02
C PHE A 111 -5.39 6.08 0.92
N SER A 112 -4.13 6.52 0.79
CA SER A 112 -3.15 5.79 0.00
C SER A 112 -3.05 4.35 0.49
N ASP A 113 -2.99 3.36 -0.39
CA ASP A 113 -3.08 1.93 -0.09
C ASP A 113 -1.76 1.16 -0.37
N LEU A 114 -0.68 1.87 -0.77
CA LEU A 114 0.67 1.27 -0.82
C LEU A 114 1.25 0.95 0.56
N ASP A 115 2.27 0.08 0.58
CA ASP A 115 3.03 -0.23 1.78
C ASP A 115 3.54 1.05 2.48
N SER A 116 3.43 1.07 3.81
CA SER A 116 3.85 2.17 4.68
C SER A 116 5.30 2.66 4.47
N VAL A 117 6.17 1.86 3.85
CA VAL A 117 7.53 2.27 3.46
C VAL A 117 7.54 3.48 2.53
N TYR A 118 6.53 3.62 1.65
CA TYR A 118 6.34 4.77 0.76
C TYR A 118 5.80 6.02 1.49
N GLY A 119 5.50 5.89 2.78
CA GLY A 119 4.81 6.87 3.60
C GLY A 119 3.33 6.99 3.26
N THR A 120 2.54 7.41 4.25
CA THR A 120 1.08 7.49 4.11
C THR A 120 0.65 8.83 3.52
N ALA A 121 -0.21 8.82 2.51
CA ALA A 121 -0.98 9.96 2.03
C ALA A 121 -2.46 9.75 2.32
N TRP A 122 -3.20 10.83 2.57
CA TRP A 122 -4.66 10.76 2.66
C TRP A 122 -5.30 12.12 2.40
N HIS A 123 -6.52 12.09 1.86
CA HIS A 123 -7.32 13.26 1.48
C HIS A 123 -8.60 13.28 2.30
N VAL A 124 -8.98 14.45 2.83
CA VAL A 124 -10.22 14.61 3.63
C VAL A 124 -11.16 15.64 3.04
N GLY A 125 -12.46 15.45 3.27
CA GLY A 125 -13.47 16.50 3.10
C GLY A 125 -13.95 16.73 1.67
N ASP A 126 -14.06 15.65 0.89
CA ASP A 126 -14.70 15.55 -0.45
C ASP A 126 -14.35 16.75 -1.35
N GLY A 127 -13.30 16.60 -2.17
CA GLY A 127 -12.74 17.67 -3.01
C GLY A 127 -13.68 18.34 -4.02
N ALA A 128 -13.31 19.53 -4.48
CA ALA A 128 -13.93 20.19 -5.63
C ALA A 128 -13.64 19.47 -6.95
N VAL A 129 -12.48 18.79 -7.01
CA VAL A 129 -12.09 17.84 -8.05
C VAL A 129 -11.70 16.51 -7.43
N ARG A 130 -11.81 15.43 -8.21
CA ARG A 130 -11.48 14.05 -7.83
C ARG A 130 -10.99 13.27 -9.06
N LEU A 131 -10.25 12.20 -8.84
CA LEU A 131 -9.91 11.20 -9.83
C LEU A 131 -11.17 10.37 -10.17
N GLY A 132 -11.18 9.84 -11.39
CA GLY A 132 -12.29 9.14 -12.02
C GLY A 132 -13.70 9.60 -11.62
N SER A 133 -14.53 8.70 -11.09
CA SER A 133 -16.00 8.87 -11.03
C SER A 133 -16.56 9.00 -9.64
N LEU A 134 -15.95 8.34 -8.66
CA LEU A 134 -16.34 8.38 -7.26
C LEU A 134 -15.27 9.10 -6.46
N TRP A 135 -15.69 9.62 -5.31
CA TRP A 135 -14.77 9.97 -4.25
C TRP A 135 -15.13 8.98 -3.17
N ASP A 136 -14.31 7.95 -2.96
CA ASP A 136 -14.60 6.94 -1.95
C ASP A 136 -13.85 7.25 -0.68
N ALA A 137 -14.60 7.23 0.40
CA ALA A 137 -14.00 7.15 1.70
C ALA A 137 -13.53 5.71 1.91
N ASP A 138 -12.23 5.50 2.00
CA ASP A 138 -11.73 4.22 2.46
C ASP A 138 -12.14 4.02 3.90
N THR A 139 -12.84 2.90 4.14
CA THR A 139 -13.20 2.51 5.50
C THR A 139 -12.00 1.96 6.28
N ALA A 140 -10.89 1.66 5.60
CA ALA A 140 -9.59 1.27 6.16
C ALA A 140 -8.49 1.38 5.09
N HIS A 141 -7.23 1.53 5.53
CA HIS A 141 -6.05 1.28 4.69
C HIS A 141 -5.93 -0.24 4.44
N ASP A 142 -6.53 -0.72 3.35
CA ASP A 142 -6.17 -2.03 2.78
C ASP A 142 -4.89 -1.87 1.96
N LEU A 143 -4.11 -2.93 1.77
CA LEU A 143 -2.83 -2.84 1.06
C LEU A 143 -2.98 -3.35 -0.38
N HIS A 144 -2.67 -2.51 -1.37
CA HIS A 144 -2.74 -2.81 -2.82
C HIS A 144 -4.12 -3.26 -3.28
N ASP A 145 -5.17 -2.60 -2.79
CA ASP A 145 -6.54 -2.90 -3.14
C ASP A 145 -6.95 -2.07 -4.36
N ASP A 146 -6.49 -2.46 -5.57
CA ASP A 146 -6.88 -1.87 -6.88
C ASP A 146 -8.38 -2.09 -7.18
N ASN A 147 -9.28 -1.64 -6.30
CA ASN A 147 -10.70 -1.96 -6.32
C ASN A 147 -11.49 -0.95 -7.17
N THR A 148 -12.78 -0.79 -6.93
CA THR A 148 -13.56 0.30 -7.55
C THR A 148 -13.21 1.70 -7.04
N THR A 149 -12.39 1.81 -5.98
CA THR A 149 -11.89 3.06 -5.38
C THR A 149 -10.74 3.68 -6.16
N ASP A 150 -9.83 2.86 -6.68
CA ASP A 150 -8.76 3.33 -7.56
C ASP A 150 -9.28 3.41 -9.00
N ASP A 151 -9.89 4.55 -9.35
CA ASP A 151 -10.54 4.76 -10.63
C ASP A 151 -10.00 5.95 -11.44
N GLY A 152 -10.33 6.02 -12.73
CA GLY A 152 -9.89 7.15 -13.56
C GLY A 152 -8.40 7.22 -13.92
N VAL A 153 -7.47 6.47 -13.32
CA VAL A 153 -6.09 6.35 -13.83
C VAL A 153 -5.99 5.13 -14.74
N GLN A 154 -5.63 5.37 -16.00
CA GLN A 154 -5.47 4.31 -17.00
C GLN A 154 -4.12 4.39 -17.69
N ARG A 155 -3.58 3.22 -18.02
CA ARG A 155 -2.41 3.11 -18.89
C ARG A 155 -2.83 3.27 -20.33
N GLY A 156 -2.40 4.37 -20.94
CA GLY A 156 -2.49 4.62 -22.37
C GLY A 156 -1.47 3.79 -23.16
N ALA A 157 -1.52 3.91 -24.49
CA ALA A 157 -0.65 3.13 -25.36
C ALA A 157 0.83 3.58 -25.26
N GLY A 158 1.74 2.62 -25.17
CA GLY A 158 3.18 2.86 -25.26
C GLY A 158 3.70 2.92 -26.69
N SER A 159 4.93 3.40 -26.86
CA SER A 159 5.57 3.57 -28.18
C SER A 159 6.08 2.26 -28.81
N GLY A 160 5.97 1.13 -28.10
CA GLY A 160 6.40 -0.19 -28.57
C GLY A 160 5.44 -0.87 -29.55
N PRO A 161 5.85 -1.98 -30.18
CA PRO A 161 5.00 -2.77 -31.05
C PRO A 161 3.72 -3.22 -30.34
N GLY A 162 2.56 -2.95 -30.94
CA GLY A 162 1.27 -3.26 -30.35
C GLY A 162 0.84 -2.31 -29.22
N GLY A 163 1.46 -1.13 -29.08
CA GLY A 163 1.11 -0.16 -28.04
C GLY A 163 1.72 -0.47 -26.68
N GLN A 164 2.80 -1.27 -26.64
CA GLN A 164 3.44 -1.68 -25.40
C GLN A 164 4.40 -0.60 -24.88
N TRP A 165 4.45 -0.43 -23.56
CA TRP A 165 5.48 0.38 -22.91
C TRP A 165 6.81 -0.39 -22.96
N GLN A 166 7.92 0.29 -23.24
CA GLN A 166 9.21 -0.36 -23.45
C GLN A 166 10.35 0.42 -22.79
N PRO A 167 11.34 -0.27 -22.18
CA PRO A 167 12.53 0.40 -21.66
C PRO A 167 13.31 1.15 -22.74
N GLY A 168 13.74 2.38 -22.44
CA GLY A 168 14.65 3.18 -23.28
C GLY A 168 14.04 3.84 -24.52
N VAL A 169 12.71 3.86 -24.65
CA VAL A 169 11.95 4.68 -25.62
C VAL A 169 10.84 5.43 -24.88
N ASP A 170 10.28 6.50 -25.47
CA ASP A 170 9.20 7.27 -24.85
C ASP A 170 8.08 6.32 -24.41
N GLY A 171 7.78 6.38 -23.11
CA GLY A 171 7.30 5.26 -22.33
C GLY A 171 5.81 5.00 -22.41
N GLY A 172 5.03 5.78 -23.16
CA GLY A 172 3.56 5.72 -23.17
C GLY A 172 2.93 6.80 -22.29
N SER A 173 1.60 6.84 -22.25
CA SER A 173 0.85 7.86 -21.53
C SER A 173 0.09 7.33 -20.33
N LEU A 174 0.06 8.08 -19.23
CA LEU A 174 -0.97 7.91 -18.20
C LEU A 174 -2.16 8.80 -18.58
N ASP A 175 -3.31 8.16 -18.81
CA ASP A 175 -4.58 8.81 -19.10
C ASP A 175 -5.36 8.92 -17.78
N ILE A 176 -5.44 10.12 -17.23
CA ILE A 176 -6.02 10.39 -15.92
C ILE A 176 -7.33 11.16 -16.09
N MET A 177 -8.44 10.54 -15.72
CA MET A 177 -9.75 11.16 -15.67
C MET A 177 -9.87 11.95 -14.37
N VAL A 178 -10.21 13.22 -14.49
CA VAL A 178 -10.57 14.07 -13.37
C VAL A 178 -12.03 14.46 -13.53
N THR A 179 -12.80 14.39 -12.44
CA THR A 179 -14.19 14.81 -12.37
C THR A 179 -14.35 15.91 -11.32
N GLY A 180 -15.32 16.80 -11.54
CA GLY A 180 -15.61 17.92 -10.63
C GLY A 180 -15.49 19.27 -11.31
N SER A 181 -15.69 20.32 -10.51
CA SER A 181 -15.71 21.71 -10.97
C SER A 181 -14.75 22.54 -10.12
N GLY A 182 -13.69 23.03 -10.75
CA GLY A 182 -12.66 23.79 -10.05
C GLY A 182 -11.33 23.71 -10.79
N THR A 183 -10.30 24.35 -10.24
CA THR A 183 -8.92 24.09 -10.65
C THR A 183 -8.30 23.13 -9.65
N GLY A 184 -7.49 22.21 -10.12
CA GLY A 184 -6.71 21.33 -9.26
C GLY A 184 -5.29 21.17 -9.78
N CYS A 185 -4.47 20.47 -9.02
CA CYS A 185 -3.09 20.18 -9.37
C CYS A 185 -2.88 18.68 -9.22
N LEU A 186 -2.52 18.05 -10.33
CA LEU A 186 -2.34 16.61 -10.44
C LEU A 186 -0.85 16.29 -10.39
N TYR A 187 -0.50 15.34 -9.53
CA TYR A 187 0.83 14.85 -9.30
C TYR A 187 0.82 13.33 -9.40
N ALA A 188 1.82 12.74 -10.05
CA ALA A 188 2.03 11.30 -9.99
C ALA A 188 3.49 10.99 -9.70
N TRP A 189 3.75 9.98 -8.87
CA TRP A 189 5.08 9.47 -8.51
C TRP A 189 5.15 7.99 -8.85
N ILE A 190 6.23 7.57 -9.49
CA ILE A 190 6.48 6.18 -9.78
C ILE A 190 7.84 5.83 -9.20
N ASP A 191 7.89 4.80 -8.35
CA ASP A 191 9.16 4.25 -7.88
C ASP A 191 9.73 3.39 -9.01
N TRP A 192 10.60 3.97 -9.81
CA TRP A 192 11.24 3.31 -10.95
C TRP A 192 12.40 2.39 -10.58
N ASN A 193 12.96 2.56 -9.38
CA ASN A 193 14.16 1.85 -8.94
C ASN A 193 13.84 0.71 -7.94
N ASP A 194 12.58 0.61 -7.50
CA ASP A 194 12.03 -0.37 -6.55
C ASP A 194 12.78 -0.34 -5.21
N ASP A 195 13.13 0.86 -4.73
CA ASP A 195 13.82 1.07 -3.45
C ASP A 195 12.87 1.34 -2.27
N GLY A 196 11.57 1.46 -2.53
CA GLY A 196 10.56 1.68 -1.50
C GLY A 196 10.32 3.15 -1.16
N ALA A 197 10.77 4.10 -1.99
CA ALA A 197 10.58 5.52 -1.79
C ALA A 197 10.11 6.26 -3.07
N PHE A 198 9.53 7.44 -2.87
CA PHE A 198 9.11 8.38 -3.93
C PHE A 198 9.87 9.72 -3.86
N ASP A 199 10.87 9.85 -2.98
CA ASP A 199 11.59 11.10 -2.71
C ASP A 199 13.10 10.88 -2.78
N ASP A 200 13.66 11.00 -3.98
CA ASP A 200 15.09 11.03 -4.21
C ASP A 200 15.64 12.47 -4.17
N ASN A 201 15.98 12.94 -2.97
CA ASN A 201 16.95 14.04 -2.83
C ASN A 201 18.38 13.66 -3.31
N ASP A 202 18.52 12.65 -4.20
CA ASP A 202 19.75 12.20 -4.80
C ASP A 202 19.94 12.84 -6.18
N ALA A 203 20.71 13.92 -6.23
CA ALA A 203 21.05 14.63 -7.47
C ALA A 203 21.84 13.79 -8.51
N THR A 204 22.10 12.50 -8.26
CA THR A 204 22.89 11.60 -9.11
C THR A 204 22.12 10.44 -9.74
N GLN A 205 20.87 10.21 -9.33
CA GLN A 205 19.97 9.24 -9.93
C GLN A 205 18.76 10.01 -10.45
N ASN A 206 18.34 9.71 -11.67
CA ASN A 206 17.33 10.52 -12.36
C ASN A 206 16.04 10.56 -11.54
N LEU A 207 15.67 11.78 -11.15
CA LEU A 207 14.41 12.22 -10.58
C LEU A 207 13.29 11.19 -10.81
N GLU A 208 12.64 10.70 -9.75
CA GLU A 208 11.39 9.91 -9.78
C GLU A 208 10.23 10.75 -10.34
N TYR A 209 10.40 11.21 -11.58
CA TYR A 209 9.88 12.48 -12.04
C TYR A 209 8.39 12.44 -12.24
N ILE A 210 7.86 13.57 -11.79
CA ILE A 210 6.50 13.80 -11.43
C ILE A 210 5.77 14.32 -12.65
N ILE A 211 4.74 13.60 -13.06
CA ILE A 211 3.69 14.18 -13.89
C ILE A 211 3.10 15.33 -13.09
N ARG A 212 3.27 16.57 -13.57
CA ARG A 212 2.66 17.76 -12.97
C ARG A 212 1.77 18.44 -13.99
N GLY A 213 0.48 18.49 -13.68
CA GLY A 213 -0.50 19.18 -14.50
C GLY A 213 -1.43 20.03 -13.65
N GLU A 214 -1.78 21.21 -14.15
CA GLU A 214 -2.96 21.90 -13.64
C GLU A 214 -4.20 21.32 -14.33
N THR A 215 -5.24 21.06 -13.56
CA THR A 215 -6.53 20.58 -14.05
C THR A 215 -7.51 21.75 -14.03
N THR A 216 -8.38 21.80 -15.04
CA THR A 216 -9.44 22.81 -15.15
C THR A 216 -10.78 22.11 -15.37
N GLY A 217 -11.44 21.80 -14.26
CA GLY A 217 -12.68 21.03 -14.23
C GLY A 217 -12.48 19.61 -14.76
N SER A 218 -13.61 19.00 -15.13
CA SER A 218 -13.64 17.60 -15.55
C SER A 218 -12.98 17.41 -16.93
N GLY A 219 -12.17 16.36 -17.07
CA GLY A 219 -11.50 16.03 -18.33
C GLY A 219 -10.51 14.88 -18.18
N ASN A 220 -10.04 14.38 -19.32
CA ASN A 220 -8.94 13.42 -19.36
C ASN A 220 -7.62 14.16 -19.61
N TYR A 221 -6.63 13.86 -18.78
CA TYR A 221 -5.30 14.44 -18.82
C TYR A 221 -4.31 13.33 -19.15
N SER A 222 -3.66 13.46 -20.30
CA SER A 222 -2.67 12.50 -20.78
C SER A 222 -1.28 13.05 -20.51
N PHE A 223 -0.43 12.24 -19.89
CA PHE A 223 0.94 12.63 -19.59
C PHE A 223 1.93 11.60 -20.08
N GLU A 224 2.96 12.08 -20.77
CA GLU A 224 4.03 11.24 -21.28
C GLU A 224 4.95 10.77 -20.16
N VAL A 225 5.22 9.46 -20.11
CA VAL A 225 6.20 8.88 -19.21
C VAL A 225 7.61 9.01 -19.81
N PRO A 226 8.57 9.65 -19.11
CA PRO A 226 9.90 9.90 -19.63
C PRO A 226 10.64 8.63 -20.07
N ALA A 227 11.40 8.74 -21.17
CA ALA A 227 12.30 7.69 -21.60
C ALA A 227 13.49 7.53 -20.64
N ASN A 228 13.91 6.28 -20.44
CA ASN A 228 15.11 5.86 -19.68
C ASN A 228 14.98 5.73 -18.15
N GLU A 229 13.79 5.89 -17.57
CA GLU A 229 13.58 5.58 -16.13
C GLU A 229 13.40 4.07 -15.87
N PHE A 230 13.08 3.29 -16.91
CA PHE A 230 12.92 1.84 -16.79
C PHE A 230 14.26 1.13 -16.58
N LEU A 231 14.48 0.56 -15.40
CA LEU A 231 15.55 -0.42 -15.21
C LEU A 231 15.29 -1.63 -16.13
N PRO A 232 16.21 -2.03 -17.02
CA PRO A 232 16.01 -3.21 -17.84
C PRO A 232 15.84 -4.46 -16.96
N PRO A 233 14.97 -5.42 -17.33
CA PRO A 233 14.81 -6.65 -16.58
C PRO A 233 16.16 -7.31 -16.32
N PRO A 234 16.42 -7.90 -15.13
CA PRO A 234 17.67 -8.59 -14.83
C PRO A 234 17.82 -9.91 -15.62
N GLY A 235 17.89 -9.83 -16.95
CA GLY A 235 18.12 -10.95 -17.85
C GLY A 235 16.91 -11.85 -18.13
N PRO A 236 17.08 -12.84 -19.04
CA PRO A 236 16.00 -13.73 -19.47
C PRO A 236 15.47 -14.60 -18.32
N GLY A 237 14.14 -14.67 -18.18
CA GLY A 237 13.47 -15.49 -17.16
C GLY A 237 13.20 -14.77 -15.84
N THR A 238 13.43 -13.46 -15.78
CA THR A 238 12.99 -12.63 -14.66
C THR A 238 11.47 -12.44 -14.69
N PRO A 239 10.83 -12.36 -13.50
CA PRO A 239 9.41 -11.99 -13.41
C PRO A 239 9.13 -10.64 -14.09
N PRO A 240 7.86 -10.36 -14.45
CA PRO A 240 7.45 -9.01 -14.83
C PRO A 240 7.94 -8.02 -13.78
N GLN A 241 8.55 -6.92 -14.21
CA GLN A 241 8.88 -5.82 -13.30
C GLN A 241 7.59 -5.09 -12.98
N SER A 242 7.33 -4.91 -11.69
CA SER A 242 6.22 -4.08 -11.21
C SER A 242 6.82 -2.83 -10.57
N TYR A 243 6.13 -1.71 -10.73
CA TYR A 243 6.49 -0.44 -10.11
C TYR A 243 5.27 0.13 -9.41
N ASN A 244 5.49 0.73 -8.25
CA ASN A 244 4.43 1.37 -7.49
C ASN A 244 4.22 2.79 -8.02
N LEU A 245 2.96 3.12 -8.30
CA LEU A 245 2.51 4.42 -8.75
C LEU A 245 1.64 5.01 -7.64
N ARG A 246 1.86 6.28 -7.31
CA ARG A 246 0.94 7.11 -6.53
C ARG A 246 0.47 8.27 -7.37
N VAL A 247 -0.83 8.49 -7.47
CA VAL A 247 -1.45 9.66 -8.09
C VAL A 247 -2.13 10.48 -7.01
N ARG A 248 -1.83 11.77 -6.93
CA ARG A 248 -2.53 12.69 -6.03
C ARG A 248 -3.06 13.88 -6.79
N LEU A 249 -4.34 14.12 -6.64
CA LEU A 249 -5.02 15.32 -7.08
C LEU A 249 -5.24 16.24 -5.90
N TYR A 250 -4.85 17.50 -6.01
CA TYR A 250 -5.08 18.51 -4.99
C TYR A 250 -6.02 19.59 -5.48
N ASP A 251 -6.98 20.00 -4.66
CA ASP A 251 -7.80 21.20 -4.92
C ASP A 251 -6.96 22.48 -4.93
N THR A 252 -5.90 22.53 -4.13
CA THR A 252 -4.95 23.65 -4.08
C THR A 252 -3.53 23.11 -4.25
N CYS A 253 -2.79 23.66 -5.21
CA CYS A 253 -1.42 23.26 -5.50
C CYS A 253 -0.54 23.21 -4.25
N GLY A 254 -0.04 22.00 -3.94
CA GLY A 254 0.96 21.75 -2.92
C GLY A 254 0.62 20.59 -1.98
N SER A 255 1.30 19.46 -2.14
CA SER A 255 2.06 18.73 -1.12
C SER A 255 2.79 17.57 -1.81
N GLY A 256 3.68 16.88 -1.11
CA GLY A 256 4.52 15.81 -1.67
C GLY A 256 3.78 14.47 -1.78
N PRO A 257 4.49 13.36 -2.03
CA PRO A 257 3.87 12.03 -2.17
C PRO A 257 3.21 11.53 -0.87
N THR A 258 3.38 12.21 0.25
CA THR A 258 2.90 11.80 1.58
C THR A 258 2.17 12.93 2.32
N GLY A 259 1.50 12.58 3.40
CA GLY A 259 0.84 13.51 4.31
C GLY A 259 -0.62 13.82 3.98
N VAL A 260 -1.27 14.50 4.94
CA VAL A 260 -2.68 14.90 4.87
C VAL A 260 -2.89 16.13 3.99
N THR A 261 -3.98 16.13 3.23
CA THR A 261 -4.53 17.34 2.61
C THR A 261 -6.05 17.37 2.69
N VAL A 262 -6.63 18.55 2.52
CA VAL A 262 -8.08 18.76 2.40
C VAL A 262 -8.44 18.90 0.93
N GLY A 263 -9.45 18.17 0.49
CA GLY A 263 -9.91 18.12 -0.90
C GLY A 263 -8.98 17.34 -1.83
N GLY A 264 -9.42 17.15 -3.06
CA GLY A 264 -8.80 16.22 -3.99
C GLY A 264 -8.91 14.74 -3.57
N GLU A 265 -8.00 13.93 -4.09
CA GLU A 265 -7.97 12.46 -3.94
C GLU A 265 -6.55 11.92 -4.13
N VAL A 266 -6.26 10.74 -3.58
CA VAL A 266 -5.08 9.90 -3.77
C VAL A 266 -5.52 8.54 -4.29
N GLU A 267 -4.77 7.99 -5.22
CA GLU A 267 -4.93 6.62 -5.68
C GLU A 267 -3.54 6.02 -5.87
N ASP A 268 -3.36 4.77 -5.48
CA ASP A 268 -2.13 4.06 -5.78
C ASP A 268 -2.38 2.83 -6.64
N TYR A 269 -1.35 2.40 -7.37
CA TYR A 269 -1.44 1.30 -8.32
C TYR A 269 -0.14 0.52 -8.40
N VAL A 270 -0.25 -0.79 -8.65
CA VAL A 270 0.90 -1.61 -9.05
C VAL A 270 0.94 -1.78 -10.56
N ILE A 271 1.92 -1.12 -11.21
CA ILE A 271 2.09 -1.17 -12.65
C ILE A 271 3.09 -2.25 -13.03
N ALA A 272 2.59 -3.39 -13.53
CA ALA A 272 3.43 -4.45 -14.09
C ALA A 272 3.74 -4.25 -15.59
N PHE A 273 5.02 -4.42 -15.96
CA PHE A 273 5.52 -4.43 -17.33
C PHE A 273 5.97 -5.83 -17.72
N THR A 274 5.44 -6.33 -18.84
CA THR A 274 5.90 -7.60 -19.43
C THR A 274 7.12 -7.34 -20.31
N PRO A 275 8.18 -8.17 -20.24
CA PRO A 275 9.31 -8.05 -21.14
C PRO A 275 8.89 -8.22 -22.60
N THR A 276 9.51 -7.47 -23.50
CA THR A 276 9.30 -7.56 -24.95
C THR A 276 9.48 -9.00 -25.41
N ALA A 277 8.54 -9.52 -26.18
CA ALA A 277 8.67 -10.84 -26.81
C ALA A 277 10.02 -10.92 -27.55
N VAL A 278 10.80 -11.96 -27.24
CA VAL A 278 12.09 -12.20 -27.92
C VAL A 278 11.82 -12.45 -29.40
N THR A 279 12.27 -11.55 -30.26
CA THR A 279 12.30 -11.80 -31.69
C THR A 279 13.46 -12.76 -31.97
N LEU A 280 13.15 -14.03 -32.26
CA LEU A 280 14.14 -15.00 -32.73
C LEU A 280 14.66 -14.56 -34.11
N GLN A 281 15.83 -13.90 -34.12
CA GLN A 281 16.32 -13.21 -35.31
C GLN A 281 16.75 -14.15 -36.45
N THR A 282 17.06 -15.43 -36.16
CA THR A 282 17.25 -16.48 -37.19
C THR A 282 17.25 -17.88 -36.59
N PHE A 283 16.58 -18.84 -37.26
CA PHE A 283 16.98 -20.24 -37.21
C PHE A 283 18.04 -20.47 -38.30
N ARG A 284 19.25 -20.89 -37.93
CA ARG A 284 20.17 -21.51 -38.90
C ARG A 284 20.08 -23.02 -38.75
N THR A 285 19.45 -23.68 -39.72
CA THR A 285 19.65 -25.11 -39.91
C THR A 285 21.05 -25.31 -40.48
N GLU A 286 22.00 -25.75 -39.66
CA GLU A 286 23.20 -26.37 -40.21
C GLU A 286 22.81 -27.72 -40.80
N THR A 287 22.73 -27.81 -42.12
CA THR A 287 22.72 -29.11 -42.79
C THR A 287 24.05 -29.80 -42.47
N ALA A 288 24.03 -30.77 -41.56
CA ALA A 288 25.13 -31.70 -41.40
C ALA A 288 25.29 -32.46 -42.74
N VAL A 289 26.32 -32.10 -43.51
CA VAL A 289 26.81 -32.96 -44.58
C VAL A 289 27.40 -34.20 -43.93
N ALA A 290 26.64 -35.29 -43.93
CA ALA A 290 27.15 -36.60 -43.54
C ALA A 290 28.33 -36.98 -44.46
N PRO A 291 29.51 -37.35 -43.91
CA PRO A 291 30.58 -37.89 -44.74
C PRO A 291 30.16 -39.27 -45.24
N TRP A 292 30.27 -39.47 -46.56
CA TRP A 292 29.99 -40.71 -47.26
C TRP A 292 31.01 -41.79 -46.87
N LEU A 293 30.84 -42.44 -45.71
CA LEU A 293 31.67 -43.57 -45.29
C LEU A 293 30.96 -44.39 -44.20
N LEU A 294 29.80 -44.98 -44.54
CA LEU A 294 29.22 -46.12 -43.82
C LEU A 294 28.08 -46.73 -44.65
N LEU A 295 28.42 -47.24 -45.84
CA LEU A 295 27.56 -48.14 -46.62
C LEU A 295 28.32 -49.43 -46.97
N LEU A 296 28.72 -50.18 -45.96
CA LEU A 296 29.28 -51.52 -46.15
C LEU A 296 29.25 -52.33 -44.84
N LEU A 297 28.05 -52.63 -44.32
CA LEU A 297 27.82 -53.72 -43.37
C LEU A 297 26.33 -53.97 -43.14
N LEU A 298 25.60 -54.34 -44.21
CA LEU A 298 24.31 -55.01 -44.05
C LEU A 298 23.90 -55.85 -45.27
N VAL A 299 24.82 -56.67 -45.81
CA VAL A 299 24.46 -57.80 -46.69
C VAL A 299 25.47 -58.95 -46.51
N VAL A 300 25.44 -59.64 -45.35
CA VAL A 300 25.87 -61.04 -45.23
C VAL A 300 25.14 -61.67 -44.05
N SER A 301 24.03 -62.37 -44.32
CA SER A 301 23.58 -63.58 -43.58
C SER A 301 22.12 -63.97 -43.92
N ALA A 302 21.85 -64.29 -45.19
CA ALA A 302 20.70 -65.14 -45.54
C ALA A 302 20.92 -65.73 -46.94
N GLY A 303 21.85 -66.68 -47.02
CA GLY A 303 22.16 -67.37 -48.28
C GLY A 303 22.86 -68.69 -48.01
N LEU A 304 22.15 -69.67 -47.46
CA LEU A 304 22.53 -71.09 -47.44
C LEU A 304 21.35 -71.96 -46.96
N VAL A 305 20.32 -72.16 -47.80
CA VAL A 305 19.57 -73.43 -47.86
C VAL A 305 19.18 -73.68 -49.32
N TRP A 306 19.50 -74.89 -49.76
CA TRP A 306 19.57 -75.40 -51.12
C TRP A 306 18.30 -76.19 -51.49
N SER A 307 17.93 -76.12 -52.77
CA SER A 307 17.05 -76.96 -53.61
C SER A 307 15.59 -77.26 -53.25
N GLY A 308 14.77 -77.25 -54.31
CA GLY A 308 13.79 -78.30 -54.52
C GLY A 308 12.73 -77.98 -55.58
N TYR A 309 12.93 -78.49 -56.80
CA TYR A 309 11.86 -78.90 -57.73
C TYR A 309 10.89 -77.85 -58.32
N GLY A 310 11.24 -77.40 -59.53
CA GLY A 310 10.47 -77.58 -60.78
C GLY A 310 8.95 -77.34 -60.87
N ARG A 311 8.56 -76.48 -61.83
CA ARG A 311 7.51 -76.69 -62.89
C ARG A 311 7.34 -75.36 -63.67
N ARG A 312 7.82 -75.28 -64.91
CA ARG A 312 7.11 -75.47 -66.20
C ARG A 312 5.90 -74.55 -66.47
N ARG A 313 6.12 -73.70 -67.49
CA ARG A 313 5.27 -73.30 -68.64
C ARG A 313 3.94 -72.54 -68.43
N LEU A 314 3.97 -71.30 -68.96
CA LEU A 314 3.08 -70.73 -70.00
C LEU A 314 1.75 -71.45 -70.27
N VAL A 315 0.63 -70.72 -70.15
CA VAL A 315 -0.41 -70.60 -71.19
C VAL A 315 -1.08 -69.22 -71.08
N SER A 316 -1.19 -68.56 -72.23
CA SER A 316 -1.96 -67.36 -72.54
C SER A 316 -3.29 -67.73 -73.22
N GLY A 317 -4.27 -66.82 -73.15
CA GLY A 317 -5.48 -66.79 -73.98
C GLY A 317 -6.75 -67.22 -73.23
N ASN A 318 -7.94 -66.71 -73.53
CA ASN A 318 -8.38 -65.78 -74.57
C ASN A 318 -9.89 -65.55 -74.32
N TRP A 319 -10.38 -64.32 -74.60
CA TRP A 319 -11.78 -63.87 -74.66
C TRP A 319 -12.58 -63.81 -73.36
#